data_AF-A0A3B8Q835-F1
#
_entry.id   AF-A0A3B8Q835-F1
#
_cell.length_a   1.000
_cell.length_b   1.000
_cell.length_c   1.000
_cell.angle_alpha   90.00
_cell.angle_beta   90.00
_cell.angle_gamma   90.00
#
_symmetry.space_group_name_H-M   'P 1'
#
loop_
_entity.id
_entity.type
_entity.pdbx_description
1 polymer ?
#
loop_
_entity_poly.entity_id
_entity_poly.type
_entity_poly.pdbx_seq_one_letter_code
_entity_poly.pdbx_strand_id
1 'polypeptide(L)'
;MPSSTRSIIGPVAFTFALASLIAPQSPLAAQQPAAPVGAYDASPYLGEIRNTILYGDIWERPQLSPRDRSLITVAVTQALYATNELRIHIGRALDNSVTQSEIAELIGHVLWYSGFPTAVNAARVAAEVFAERGLPQSPPDTSPRETNSDADPLFPGVFPGTPYVGDLLNLLYAETWERSELSPRDRSLVTVAVGTALYASSEVQFHVGRALDNGVTQEEISELITHVTFYSGFPTGVNAARVAAEVFEQRGLPLPDSRFPGAPYLDTLISGLVYGDTWPRSELSPRDRSLITIAMTQAAYQTDQLRVHLGRGLDNGVTPDELSEMMAHITLYSGFPSGVNGSRLLAEVLLERGIPLPN
;
A
#
# COMPACT_ATOMS: atom_id res chain seq x y z
N MET A 1 2.91 51.53 -28.99
CA MET A 1 4.15 51.22 -28.23
C MET A 1 3.87 49.94 -27.44
N PRO A 2 4.60 48.85 -27.69
CA PRO A 2 4.35 47.57 -27.01
C PRO A 2 5.03 47.57 -25.65
N SER A 3 4.31 47.13 -24.62
CA SER A 3 4.83 46.96 -23.26
C SER A 3 5.72 45.72 -23.19
N SER A 4 7.00 45.93 -22.87
CA SER A 4 7.98 44.87 -22.64
C SER A 4 7.70 44.15 -21.32
N THR A 5 7.14 42.94 -21.38
CA THR A 5 7.17 42.03 -20.24
C THR A 5 8.55 41.37 -20.20
N ARG A 6 9.33 41.71 -19.16
CA ARG A 6 10.63 41.08 -18.90
C ARG A 6 10.41 39.60 -18.58
N SER A 7 10.95 38.73 -19.43
CA SER A 7 11.19 37.33 -19.11
C SER A 7 12.25 37.27 -17.99
N ILE A 8 11.85 36.82 -16.81
CA ILE A 8 12.75 36.50 -15.69
C ILE A 8 12.38 35.11 -15.19
N ILE A 9 12.62 34.07 -15.98
CA ILE A 9 12.83 32.71 -15.46
C ILE A 9 13.86 32.02 -16.36
N GLY A 10 15.14 32.19 -16.02
CA GLY A 10 16.19 31.26 -16.44
C GLY A 10 16.09 29.97 -15.60
N PRO A 11 16.77 28.88 -16.02
CA PRO A 11 16.60 27.57 -15.41
C PRO A 11 17.21 27.60 -14.00
N VAL A 12 16.36 27.73 -12.98
CA VAL A 12 16.78 27.44 -11.61
C VAL A 12 16.74 25.92 -11.49
N ALA A 13 17.93 25.33 -11.39
CA ALA A 13 18.11 23.94 -11.02
C ALA A 13 17.32 23.64 -9.74
N PHE A 14 16.23 22.90 -9.88
CA PHE A 14 15.39 22.42 -8.77
C PHE A 14 16.05 21.18 -8.14
N THR A 15 17.23 21.38 -7.56
CA THR A 15 17.94 20.35 -6.78
C THR A 15 17.51 20.36 -5.31
N PHE A 16 16.57 21.22 -4.91
CA PHE A 16 16.27 21.49 -3.50
C PHE A 16 15.15 20.64 -2.87
N ALA A 17 14.31 19.95 -3.64
CA ALA A 17 13.21 19.17 -3.06
C ALA A 17 13.66 17.83 -2.44
N LEU A 18 14.72 17.20 -2.97
CA LEU A 18 15.34 16.03 -2.31
C LEU A 18 16.33 16.42 -1.21
N ALA A 19 16.96 17.59 -1.27
CA ALA A 19 18.03 17.98 -0.34
C ALA A 19 17.57 18.07 1.13
N SER A 20 16.29 18.32 1.40
CA SER A 20 15.73 18.32 2.77
C SER A 20 15.29 16.93 3.27
N LEU A 21 15.23 15.93 2.39
CA LEU A 21 14.99 14.52 2.74
C LEU A 21 16.29 13.71 2.85
N ILE A 22 17.39 14.25 2.32
CA ILE A 22 18.73 13.66 2.47
C ILE A 22 19.31 14.15 3.80
N ALA A 23 18.96 13.44 4.88
CA ALA A 23 19.78 13.48 6.09
C ALA A 23 21.23 13.08 5.74
N PRO A 24 22.27 13.60 6.42
CA PRO A 24 23.63 13.11 6.23
C PRO A 24 23.64 11.59 6.38
N GLN A 25 24.29 10.89 5.44
CA GLN A 25 24.29 9.43 5.40
C GLN A 25 24.67 8.87 6.77
N SER A 26 23.67 8.33 7.46
CA SER A 26 23.84 7.68 8.74
C SER A 26 24.82 6.50 8.58
N PRO A 27 25.60 6.14 9.61
CA PRO A 27 26.41 4.92 9.61
C PRO A 27 25.61 3.63 9.33
N LEU A 28 24.27 3.72 9.30
CA LEU A 28 23.27 2.70 8.97
C LEU A 28 23.23 2.26 7.50
N ALA A 29 23.99 2.88 6.58
CA ALA A 29 24.16 2.35 5.22
C ALA A 29 24.61 0.86 5.20
N ALA A 30 25.21 0.38 6.30
CA ALA A 30 25.59 -1.02 6.52
C ALA A 30 24.41 -2.00 6.78
N GLN A 31 23.17 -1.53 6.96
CA GLN A 31 21.98 -2.37 7.20
C GLN A 31 21.04 -2.51 5.99
N GLN A 32 21.37 -1.87 4.86
CA GLN A 32 20.59 -2.03 3.64
C GLN A 32 20.86 -3.41 3.01
N PRO A 33 19.83 -4.18 2.57
CA PRO A 33 20.08 -5.42 1.86
C PRO A 33 20.90 -5.12 0.60
N ALA A 34 21.83 -5.99 0.23
CA ALA A 34 22.47 -5.85 -1.07
C ALA A 34 21.38 -5.88 -2.17
N ALA A 35 21.44 -4.94 -3.11
CA ALA A 35 20.61 -5.04 -4.31
C ALA A 35 20.99 -6.33 -5.05
N PRO A 36 20.01 -7.07 -5.62
CA PRO A 36 20.36 -8.14 -6.54
C PRO A 36 21.24 -7.58 -7.67
N VAL A 37 22.25 -8.35 -8.07
CA VAL A 37 23.22 -7.91 -9.08
C VAL A 37 22.49 -7.51 -10.36
N GLY A 38 22.71 -6.28 -10.81
CA GLY A 38 22.12 -5.72 -12.02
C GLY A 38 20.64 -5.33 -11.94
N ALA A 39 20.00 -5.41 -10.76
CA ALA A 39 18.56 -5.16 -10.61
C ALA A 39 18.10 -3.77 -11.09
N TYR A 40 18.99 -2.78 -11.04
CA TYR A 40 18.68 -1.38 -11.38
C TYR A 40 19.47 -0.84 -12.57
N ASP A 41 20.26 -1.67 -13.26
CA ASP A 41 21.13 -1.22 -14.36
C ASP A 41 20.31 -0.60 -15.51
N ALA A 42 19.12 -1.14 -15.78
CA ALA A 42 18.21 -0.62 -16.79
C ALA A 42 17.36 0.56 -16.31
N SER A 43 17.32 0.85 -15.00
CA SER A 43 16.55 1.95 -14.42
C SER A 43 17.30 2.56 -13.22
N PRO A 44 18.35 3.37 -13.48
CA PRO A 44 19.19 3.91 -12.41
C PRO A 44 18.42 4.76 -11.39
N TYR A 45 17.39 5.49 -11.85
CA TYR A 45 16.52 6.26 -10.97
C TYR A 45 15.78 5.39 -9.94
N LEU A 46 15.39 4.16 -10.30
CA LEU A 46 14.78 3.22 -9.34
C LEU A 46 15.79 2.82 -8.25
N GLY A 47 17.05 2.61 -8.62
CA GLY A 47 18.14 2.36 -7.67
C GLY A 47 18.40 3.56 -6.75
N GLU A 48 18.30 4.78 -7.26
CA GLU A 48 18.39 6.00 -6.47
C GLU A 48 17.26 6.07 -5.44
N ILE A 49 15.98 5.97 -5.86
CA ILE A 49 14.81 6.02 -4.97
C ILE A 49 14.88 4.94 -3.90
N ARG A 50 15.31 3.73 -4.27
CA ARG A 50 15.56 2.66 -3.32
C ARG A 50 16.55 3.08 -2.23
N ASN A 51 17.69 3.64 -2.61
CA ASN A 51 18.77 3.92 -1.68
C ASN A 51 18.53 5.19 -0.86
N THR A 52 17.94 6.22 -1.44
CA THR A 52 17.75 7.52 -0.79
C THR A 52 16.45 7.60 -0.01
N ILE A 53 15.35 7.10 -0.57
CA ILE A 53 14.02 7.23 0.03
C ILE A 53 13.64 5.95 0.75
N LEU A 54 13.54 4.82 0.04
CA LEU A 54 13.02 3.59 0.65
C LEU A 54 13.90 3.12 1.83
N TYR A 55 15.17 2.84 1.58
CA TYR A 55 16.07 2.36 2.64
C TYR A 55 16.84 3.48 3.35
N GLY A 56 16.98 4.66 2.73
CA GLY A 56 17.67 5.80 3.33
C GLY A 56 16.81 6.63 4.28
N ASP A 57 15.48 6.52 4.18
CA ASP A 57 14.51 7.23 5.02
C ASP A 57 13.44 6.27 5.56
N ILE A 58 12.59 5.70 4.70
CA ILE A 58 11.39 4.97 5.14
C ILE A 58 11.72 3.83 6.11
N TRP A 59 12.71 2.98 5.80
CA TRP A 59 13.11 1.89 6.70
C TRP A 59 13.75 2.35 8.01
N GLU A 60 14.27 3.58 8.07
CA GLU A 60 15.01 4.15 9.21
C GLU A 60 14.12 4.96 10.16
N ARG A 61 12.89 5.26 9.74
CA ARG A 61 11.95 6.06 10.55
C ARG A 61 11.57 5.33 11.85
N PRO A 62 11.71 5.98 13.02
CA PRO A 62 11.67 5.30 14.33
C PRO A 62 10.28 4.90 14.81
N GLN A 63 9.21 5.35 14.13
CA GLN A 63 7.83 5.07 14.53
C GLN A 63 7.43 3.60 14.31
N LEU A 64 8.17 2.85 13.49
CA LEU A 64 8.06 1.40 13.39
C LEU A 64 9.44 0.76 13.53
N SER A 65 9.50 -0.30 14.33
CA SER A 65 10.72 -1.08 14.48
C SER A 65 11.10 -1.81 13.18
N PRO A 66 12.39 -2.12 12.95
CA PRO A 66 12.79 -2.95 11.82
C PRO A 66 12.09 -4.32 11.78
N ARG A 67 11.77 -4.90 12.94
CA ARG A 67 10.98 -6.14 13.05
C ARG A 67 9.57 -5.96 12.50
N ASP A 68 8.86 -4.91 12.93
CA ASP A 68 7.49 -4.64 12.50
C ASP A 68 7.44 -4.31 10.99
N ARG A 69 8.41 -3.52 10.50
CA ARG A 69 8.55 -3.26 9.06
C ARG A 69 8.75 -4.54 8.26
N SER A 70 9.54 -5.48 8.77
CA SER A 70 9.73 -6.78 8.12
C SER A 70 8.45 -7.61 8.11
N LEU A 71 7.69 -7.69 9.21
CA LEU A 71 6.39 -8.37 9.25
C LEU A 71 5.42 -7.77 8.22
N ILE A 72 5.26 -6.45 8.22
CA ILE A 72 4.43 -5.71 7.27
C ILE A 72 4.84 -6.01 5.83
N THR A 73 6.15 -5.98 5.53
CA THR A 73 6.65 -6.15 4.17
C THR A 73 6.47 -7.58 3.65
N VAL A 74 6.70 -8.59 4.49
CA VAL A 74 6.44 -10.00 4.14
C VAL A 74 4.96 -10.21 3.86
N ALA A 75 4.07 -9.67 4.70
CA ALA A 75 2.63 -9.75 4.49
C ALA A 75 2.18 -9.11 3.18
N VAL A 76 2.64 -7.89 2.88
CA VAL A 76 2.28 -7.17 1.65
C VAL A 76 2.83 -7.89 0.41
N THR A 77 4.09 -8.32 0.42
CA THR A 77 4.69 -9.01 -0.72
C THR A 77 4.06 -10.39 -0.96
N GLN A 78 3.59 -11.09 0.09
CA GLN A 78 2.72 -12.26 -0.06
C GLN A 78 1.41 -11.88 -0.74
N ALA A 79 0.68 -10.90 -0.20
CA ALA A 79 -0.64 -10.52 -0.70
C ALA A 79 -0.63 -10.06 -2.16
N LEU A 80 0.44 -9.39 -2.60
CA LEU A 80 0.63 -8.90 -3.97
C LEU A 80 1.25 -9.94 -4.92
N TYR A 81 1.51 -11.17 -4.46
CA TYR A 81 2.19 -12.20 -5.26
C TYR A 81 3.59 -11.76 -5.76
N ALA A 82 4.28 -10.91 -5.00
CA ALA A 82 5.58 -10.34 -5.36
C ALA A 82 6.74 -11.29 -5.01
N THR A 83 6.75 -12.49 -5.60
CA THR A 83 7.61 -13.63 -5.21
C THR A 83 9.09 -13.30 -5.03
N ASN A 84 9.69 -12.51 -5.93
CA ASN A 84 11.11 -12.15 -5.84
C ASN A 84 11.41 -11.25 -4.63
N GLU A 85 10.54 -10.27 -4.38
CA GLU A 85 10.65 -9.38 -3.21
C GLU A 85 10.33 -10.12 -1.91
N LEU A 86 9.33 -11.02 -1.94
CA LEU A 86 8.96 -11.86 -0.79
C LEU A 86 10.14 -12.68 -0.30
N ARG A 87 10.90 -13.29 -1.22
CA ARG A 87 12.12 -14.03 -0.88
C ARG A 87 13.15 -13.17 -0.14
N ILE A 88 13.42 -11.96 -0.65
CA ILE A 88 14.36 -11.02 -0.04
C ILE A 88 13.86 -10.62 1.35
N HIS A 89 12.57 -10.33 1.48
CA HIS A 89 11.99 -9.82 2.72
C HIS A 89 11.78 -10.89 3.79
N ILE A 90 11.59 -12.17 3.44
CA ILE A 90 11.65 -13.28 4.42
C ILE A 90 13.06 -13.38 5.02
N GLY A 91 14.11 -13.27 4.19
CA GLY A 91 15.49 -13.21 4.69
C GLY A 91 15.71 -12.04 5.64
N ARG A 92 15.30 -10.83 5.24
CA ARG A 92 15.41 -9.62 6.09
C ARG A 92 14.56 -9.71 7.36
N ALA A 93 13.42 -10.40 7.34
CA ALA A 93 12.61 -10.64 8.52
C ALA A 93 13.36 -11.47 9.56
N LEU A 94 14.00 -12.57 9.13
CA LEU A 94 14.86 -13.38 9.99
C LEU A 94 16.03 -12.56 10.57
N ASP A 95 16.64 -11.68 9.76
CA ASP A 95 17.71 -10.79 10.23
C ASP A 95 17.21 -9.76 11.26
N ASN A 96 15.97 -9.31 11.12
CA ASN A 96 15.28 -8.41 12.06
C ASN A 96 14.55 -9.15 13.18
N SER A 97 15.00 -10.37 13.51
CA SER A 97 14.50 -11.18 14.64
C SER A 97 13.05 -11.65 14.55
N VAL A 98 12.45 -11.66 13.35
CA VAL A 98 11.20 -12.40 13.11
C VAL A 98 11.53 -13.89 13.03
N THR A 99 10.87 -14.71 13.82
CA THR A 99 11.10 -16.16 13.91
C THR A 99 10.45 -16.93 12.76
N GLN A 100 10.87 -18.17 12.52
CA GLN A 100 10.23 -19.05 11.55
C GLN A 100 8.75 -19.30 11.89
N SER A 101 8.43 -19.41 13.18
CA SER A 101 7.08 -19.66 13.68
C SER A 101 6.18 -18.46 13.42
N GLU A 102 6.67 -17.24 13.65
CA GLU A 102 5.97 -15.99 13.29
C GLU A 102 5.78 -15.85 11.78
N ILE A 103 6.78 -16.19 10.96
CA ILE A 103 6.65 -16.16 9.48
C ILE A 103 5.60 -17.18 9.01
N ALA A 104 5.61 -18.39 9.54
CA ALA A 104 4.64 -19.42 9.19
C ALA A 104 3.22 -19.03 9.62
N GLU A 105 3.08 -18.44 10.81
CA GLU A 105 1.80 -17.96 11.31
C GLU A 105 1.30 -16.76 10.50
N LEU A 106 2.18 -15.83 10.10
CA LEU A 106 1.86 -14.74 9.19
C LEU A 106 1.35 -15.26 7.85
N ILE A 107 1.99 -16.27 7.26
CA ILE A 107 1.56 -16.87 6.00
C ILE A 107 0.14 -17.43 6.11
N GLY A 108 -0.13 -18.16 7.20
CA GLY A 108 -1.45 -18.70 7.51
C GLY A 108 -2.50 -17.63 7.83
N HIS A 109 -2.10 -16.52 8.45
CA HIS A 109 -2.97 -15.38 8.72
C HIS A 109 -3.37 -14.67 7.42
N VAL A 110 -2.38 -14.30 6.60
CA VAL A 110 -2.58 -13.57 5.35
C VAL A 110 -3.33 -14.40 4.30
N LEU A 111 -3.28 -15.74 4.38
CA LEU A 111 -4.13 -16.65 3.58
C LEU A 111 -5.61 -16.24 3.57
N TRP A 112 -6.15 -15.84 4.72
CA TRP A 112 -7.57 -15.48 4.84
C TRP A 112 -7.89 -14.13 4.19
N TYR A 113 -6.90 -13.24 4.09
CA TYR A 113 -7.07 -11.87 3.60
C TYR A 113 -6.66 -11.69 2.14
N SER A 114 -5.76 -12.52 1.61
CA SER A 114 -5.28 -12.46 0.21
C SER A 114 -5.46 -13.76 -0.58
N GLY A 115 -6.04 -14.79 0.03
CA GLY A 115 -6.43 -16.04 -0.63
C GLY A 115 -5.33 -17.12 -0.69
N PHE A 116 -5.77 -18.37 -0.79
CA PHE A 116 -4.94 -19.57 -0.72
C PHE A 116 -3.72 -19.60 -1.67
N PRO A 117 -3.81 -19.16 -2.95
CA PRO A 117 -2.65 -19.20 -3.86
C PRO A 117 -1.47 -18.33 -3.39
N THR A 118 -1.73 -17.19 -2.76
CA THR A 118 -0.68 -16.31 -2.21
C THR A 118 0.08 -17.01 -1.07
N ALA A 119 -0.64 -17.74 -0.21
CA ALA A 119 -0.06 -18.48 0.91
C ALA A 119 0.74 -19.70 0.44
N VAL A 120 0.27 -20.43 -0.57
CA VAL A 120 1.03 -21.56 -1.16
C VAL A 120 2.36 -21.06 -1.76
N ASN A 121 2.32 -19.94 -2.49
CA ASN A 121 3.52 -19.31 -3.02
C ASN A 121 4.47 -18.91 -1.88
N ALA A 122 3.96 -18.21 -0.86
CA ALA A 122 4.76 -17.76 0.27
C ALA A 122 5.38 -18.91 1.07
N ALA A 123 4.63 -20.00 1.31
CA ALA A 123 5.14 -21.18 2.02
C ALA A 123 6.29 -21.86 1.27
N ARG A 124 6.22 -21.93 -0.07
CA ARG A 124 7.33 -22.47 -0.89
C ARG A 124 8.56 -21.60 -0.79
N VAL A 125 8.41 -20.28 -0.94
CA VAL A 125 9.52 -19.33 -0.82
C VAL A 125 10.13 -19.37 0.58
N ALA A 126 9.32 -19.44 1.64
CA ALA A 126 9.79 -19.56 3.01
C ALA A 126 10.62 -20.83 3.21
N ALA A 127 10.15 -21.99 2.73
CA ALA A 127 10.89 -23.25 2.82
C ALA A 127 12.24 -23.18 2.09
N GLU A 128 12.30 -22.53 0.92
CA GLU A 128 13.54 -22.29 0.17
C GLU A 128 14.52 -21.41 0.97
N VAL A 129 14.05 -20.30 1.54
CA VAL A 129 14.89 -19.41 2.36
C VAL A 129 15.37 -20.09 3.64
N PHE A 130 14.52 -20.89 4.29
CA PHE A 130 14.91 -21.65 5.48
C PHE A 130 15.98 -22.70 5.13
N ALA A 131 15.84 -23.40 4.01
CA ALA A 131 16.85 -24.34 3.52
C ALA A 131 18.20 -23.64 3.27
N GLU A 132 18.19 -22.51 2.56
CA GLU A 132 19.38 -21.70 2.25
C GLU A 132 20.10 -21.20 3.50
N ARG A 133 19.36 -20.93 4.58
CA ARG A 133 19.89 -20.50 5.88
C ARG A 133 20.22 -21.65 6.84
N GLY A 134 20.07 -22.90 6.41
CA GLY A 134 20.32 -24.08 7.25
C GLY A 134 19.35 -24.21 8.43
N LEU A 135 18.17 -23.61 8.33
CA LEU A 135 17.12 -23.67 9.34
C LEU A 135 16.22 -24.91 9.14
N PRO A 136 15.55 -25.39 10.21
CA PRO A 136 14.57 -26.47 10.11
C PRO A 136 13.52 -26.24 9.03
N GLN A 137 13.19 -27.27 8.25
CA GLN A 137 12.15 -27.18 7.21
C GLN A 137 10.74 -26.96 7.79
N SER A 138 10.48 -27.56 8.95
CA SER A 138 9.28 -27.28 9.74
C SER A 138 9.65 -26.24 10.81
N PRO A 139 8.96 -25.10 10.85
CA PRO A 139 9.15 -24.10 11.89
C PRO A 139 9.02 -24.75 13.28
N PRO A 140 9.94 -24.45 14.22
CA PRO A 140 9.84 -24.95 15.58
C PRO A 140 8.64 -24.32 16.31
N ASP A 141 8.25 -24.88 17.45
CA ASP A 141 7.31 -24.27 18.40
C ASP A 141 5.93 -23.90 17.81
N THR A 142 5.47 -24.57 16.76
CA THR A 142 4.12 -24.40 16.21
C THR A 142 3.12 -25.25 16.98
N SER A 143 2.13 -24.59 17.58
CA SER A 143 0.99 -25.21 18.23
C SER A 143 0.03 -25.85 17.22
N PRO A 144 -0.69 -26.92 17.59
CA PRO A 144 -1.79 -27.45 16.78
C PRO A 144 -2.84 -26.38 16.48
N ARG A 145 -3.51 -26.49 15.32
CA ARG A 145 -4.63 -25.61 14.98
C ARG A 145 -5.90 -26.13 15.65
N GLU A 146 -6.39 -25.41 16.65
CA GLU A 146 -7.58 -25.75 17.42
C GLU A 146 -8.52 -24.55 17.47
N THR A 147 -9.83 -24.80 17.27
CA THR A 147 -10.84 -23.75 17.42
C THR A 147 -11.15 -23.55 18.89
N ASN A 148 -11.08 -22.32 19.38
CA ASN A 148 -11.57 -21.97 20.71
C ASN A 148 -13.10 -22.05 20.74
N SER A 149 -13.64 -23.11 21.33
CA SER A 149 -15.09 -23.31 21.45
C SER A 149 -15.79 -22.28 22.33
N ASP A 150 -15.03 -21.59 23.18
CA ASP A 150 -15.53 -20.62 24.15
C ASP A 150 -15.44 -19.17 23.62
N ALA A 151 -14.92 -18.96 22.41
CA ALA A 151 -14.85 -17.65 21.80
C ALA A 151 -16.25 -17.13 21.44
N ASP A 152 -16.59 -15.94 21.91
CA ASP A 152 -17.83 -15.28 21.53
C ASP A 152 -17.82 -15.00 20.02
N PRO A 153 -18.90 -15.33 19.29
CA PRO A 153 -18.99 -15.03 17.87
C PRO A 153 -18.95 -13.52 17.68
N LEU A 154 -17.95 -13.03 16.93
CA LEU A 154 -17.80 -11.60 16.62
C LEU A 154 -18.83 -11.10 15.61
N PHE A 155 -19.40 -12.00 14.81
CA PHE A 155 -20.34 -11.67 13.73
C PHE A 155 -21.65 -12.47 13.83
N PRO A 156 -22.39 -12.40 14.95
CA PRO A 156 -23.59 -13.20 15.14
C PRO A 156 -24.71 -12.69 14.20
N GLY A 157 -25.26 -13.60 13.39
CA GLY A 157 -26.37 -13.27 12.47
C GLY A 157 -26.00 -12.36 11.30
N VAL A 158 -24.71 -12.09 11.09
CA VAL A 158 -24.23 -11.37 9.90
C VAL A 158 -24.34 -12.29 8.68
N PHE A 159 -24.67 -11.72 7.52
CA PHE A 159 -24.91 -12.45 6.28
C PHE A 159 -26.03 -13.51 6.38
N PRO A 160 -27.28 -13.13 6.74
CA PRO A 160 -28.38 -14.09 6.89
C PRO A 160 -28.70 -14.87 5.60
N GLY A 161 -28.35 -14.33 4.43
CA GLY A 161 -28.47 -15.02 3.14
C GLY A 161 -27.34 -16.01 2.83
N THR A 162 -26.23 -15.96 3.56
CA THR A 162 -25.05 -16.83 3.38
C THR A 162 -24.41 -17.19 4.73
N PRO A 163 -25.12 -17.97 5.59
CA PRO A 163 -24.69 -18.25 6.96
C PRO A 163 -23.31 -18.93 7.05
N TYR A 164 -22.96 -19.75 6.05
CA TYR A 164 -21.63 -20.39 5.98
C TYR A 164 -20.46 -19.39 5.93
N VAL A 165 -20.68 -18.18 5.38
CA VAL A 165 -19.66 -17.12 5.39
C VAL A 165 -19.47 -16.59 6.81
N GLY A 166 -20.58 -16.42 7.55
CA GLY A 166 -20.53 -16.09 8.97
C GLY A 166 -19.79 -17.15 9.78
N ASP A 167 -20.05 -18.43 9.53
CA ASP A 167 -19.35 -19.54 10.20
C ASP A 167 -17.85 -19.57 9.90
N LEU A 168 -17.45 -19.33 8.64
CA LEU A 168 -16.04 -19.24 8.25
C LEU A 168 -15.34 -18.04 8.91
N LEU A 169 -16.00 -16.89 9.00
CA LEU A 169 -15.47 -15.74 9.73
C LEU A 169 -15.32 -16.05 11.21
N ASN A 170 -16.34 -16.65 11.84
CA ASN A 170 -16.24 -17.05 13.24
C ASN A 170 -15.10 -18.05 13.47
N LEU A 171 -14.86 -18.99 12.54
CA LEU A 171 -13.70 -19.90 12.59
C LEU A 171 -12.37 -19.14 12.51
N LEU A 172 -12.22 -18.22 11.55
CA LEU A 172 -11.02 -17.38 11.41
C LEU A 172 -10.69 -16.67 12.72
N TYR A 173 -11.69 -16.10 13.38
CA TYR A 173 -11.46 -15.37 14.64
C TYR A 173 -11.31 -16.28 15.85
N ALA A 174 -12.05 -17.39 15.93
CA ALA A 174 -11.98 -18.33 17.07
C ALA A 174 -10.75 -19.26 17.02
N GLU A 175 -10.10 -19.41 15.87
CA GLU A 175 -8.89 -20.22 15.71
C GLU A 175 -7.70 -19.33 15.37
N THR A 176 -7.64 -18.79 14.14
CA THR A 176 -6.43 -18.11 13.66
C THR A 176 -6.07 -16.88 14.49
N TRP A 177 -7.04 -16.03 14.90
CA TRP A 177 -6.73 -14.84 15.70
C TRP A 177 -6.30 -15.13 17.16
N GLU A 178 -6.59 -16.32 17.68
CA GLU A 178 -6.27 -16.73 19.06
C GLU A 178 -4.90 -17.42 19.18
N ARG A 179 -4.27 -17.77 18.05
CA ARG A 179 -2.98 -18.48 18.03
C ARG A 179 -1.83 -17.60 18.53
N SER A 180 -1.03 -18.15 19.44
CA SER A 180 -0.01 -17.43 20.22
C SER A 180 1.27 -17.07 19.45
N GLU A 181 1.54 -17.73 18.32
CA GLU A 181 2.75 -17.55 17.52
C GLU A 181 2.83 -16.17 16.86
N LEU A 182 1.71 -15.47 16.74
CA LEU A 182 1.66 -14.07 16.33
C LEU A 182 0.71 -13.31 17.28
N SER A 183 1.23 -12.29 17.95
CA SER A 183 0.46 -11.53 18.93
C SER A 183 -0.76 -10.82 18.28
N PRO A 184 -1.82 -10.50 19.04
CA PRO A 184 -2.94 -9.73 18.52
C PRO A 184 -2.52 -8.38 17.90
N ARG A 185 -1.49 -7.73 18.47
CA ARG A 185 -0.88 -6.51 17.94
C ARG A 185 -0.28 -6.77 16.55
N ASP A 186 0.56 -7.79 16.42
CA ASP A 186 1.25 -8.11 15.16
C ASP A 186 0.29 -8.58 14.06
N ARG A 187 -0.74 -9.37 14.43
CA ARG A 187 -1.85 -9.72 13.51
C ARG A 187 -2.56 -8.48 13.00
N SER A 188 -2.79 -7.50 13.86
CA SER A 188 -3.47 -6.26 13.47
C SER A 188 -2.62 -5.43 12.52
N LEU A 189 -1.31 -5.28 12.79
CA LEU A 189 -0.37 -4.64 11.86
C LEU A 189 -0.41 -5.32 10.47
N VAL A 190 -0.25 -6.64 10.43
CA VAL A 190 -0.28 -7.41 9.19
C VAL A 190 -1.62 -7.24 8.44
N THR A 191 -2.74 -7.25 9.17
CA THR A 191 -4.06 -7.16 8.54
C THR A 191 -4.33 -5.76 7.96
N VAL A 192 -3.99 -4.69 8.68
CA VAL A 192 -4.12 -3.31 8.17
C VAL A 192 -3.20 -3.10 6.96
N ALA A 193 -2.00 -3.67 6.98
CA ALA A 193 -1.06 -3.59 5.86
C ALA A 193 -1.58 -4.28 4.60
N VAL A 194 -2.12 -5.50 4.73
CA VAL A 194 -2.70 -6.24 3.61
C VAL A 194 -3.96 -5.54 3.08
N GLY A 195 -4.85 -5.09 3.96
CA GLY A 195 -6.05 -4.33 3.57
C GLY A 195 -5.69 -3.05 2.81
N THR A 196 -4.64 -2.35 3.27
CA THR A 196 -4.10 -1.17 2.58
C THR A 196 -3.61 -1.55 1.18
N ALA A 197 -2.73 -2.55 1.08
CA ALA A 197 -2.12 -2.97 -0.19
C ALA A 197 -3.16 -3.43 -1.23
N LEU A 198 -4.23 -4.09 -0.79
CA LEU A 198 -5.30 -4.60 -1.64
C LEU A 198 -6.42 -3.57 -1.93
N TYR A 199 -6.27 -2.32 -1.47
CA TYR A 199 -7.28 -1.27 -1.63
C TYR A 199 -8.66 -1.66 -1.02
N ALA A 200 -8.65 -2.42 0.08
CA ALA A 200 -9.85 -2.94 0.74
C ALA A 200 -10.33 -1.98 1.85
N SER A 201 -10.95 -0.86 1.48
CA SER A 201 -11.29 0.23 2.40
C SER A 201 -12.12 -0.20 3.62
N SER A 202 -13.11 -1.09 3.46
CA SER A 202 -13.92 -1.59 4.58
C SER A 202 -13.09 -2.40 5.58
N GLU A 203 -12.16 -3.22 5.08
CA GLU A 203 -11.26 -4.01 5.90
C GLU A 203 -10.26 -3.10 6.63
N VAL A 204 -9.72 -2.09 5.96
CA VAL A 204 -8.86 -1.07 6.60
C VAL A 204 -9.62 -0.38 7.72
N GLN A 205 -10.88 0.05 7.48
CA GLN A 205 -11.69 0.73 8.48
C GLN A 205 -11.89 -0.14 9.73
N PHE A 206 -12.32 -1.39 9.55
CA PHE A 206 -12.54 -2.31 10.67
C PHE A 206 -11.23 -2.63 11.41
N HIS A 207 -10.17 -2.97 10.67
CA HIS A 207 -8.92 -3.44 11.26
C HIS A 207 -8.05 -2.33 11.84
N VAL A 208 -8.18 -1.06 11.41
CA VAL A 208 -7.56 0.08 12.10
C VAL A 208 -8.17 0.22 13.50
N GLY A 209 -9.49 0.09 13.64
CA GLY A 209 -10.16 0.09 14.94
C GLY A 209 -9.66 -1.05 15.84
N ARG A 210 -9.63 -2.27 15.30
CA ARG A 210 -9.13 -3.46 16.03
C ARG A 210 -7.63 -3.35 16.38
N ALA A 211 -6.82 -2.72 15.52
CA ALA A 211 -5.40 -2.49 15.78
C ALA A 211 -5.20 -1.59 17.00
N LEU A 212 -5.97 -0.50 17.10
CA LEU A 212 -5.97 0.37 18.27
C LEU A 212 -6.38 -0.41 19.54
N ASP A 213 -7.42 -1.25 19.44
CA ASP A 213 -7.87 -2.08 20.57
C ASP A 213 -6.80 -3.10 21.02
N ASN A 214 -5.97 -3.59 20.08
CA ASN A 214 -4.85 -4.50 20.33
C ASN A 214 -3.53 -3.78 20.67
N GLY A 215 -3.57 -2.46 20.89
CA GLY A 215 -2.42 -1.68 21.38
C GLY A 215 -1.47 -1.17 20.31
N VAL A 216 -1.83 -1.20 19.02
CA VAL A 216 -1.09 -0.48 17.98
C VAL A 216 -1.39 1.01 18.11
N THR A 217 -0.37 1.87 18.07
CA THR A 217 -0.58 3.32 18.23
C THR A 217 -1.02 4.00 16.93
N GLN A 218 -1.53 5.24 17.07
CA GLN A 218 -1.87 6.08 15.91
C GLN A 218 -0.64 6.36 15.03
N GLU A 219 0.51 6.58 15.63
CA GLU A 219 1.78 6.81 14.94
C GLU A 219 2.25 5.56 14.19
N GLU A 220 2.12 4.38 14.80
CA GLU A 220 2.47 3.10 14.17
C GLU A 220 1.57 2.81 12.96
N ILE A 221 0.26 3.07 13.06
CA ILE A 221 -0.69 2.92 11.93
C ILE A 221 -0.34 3.91 10.80
N SER A 222 -0.06 5.16 11.15
CA SER A 222 0.32 6.21 10.19
C SER A 222 1.60 5.86 9.44
N GLU A 223 2.60 5.35 10.16
CA GLU A 223 3.88 4.93 9.60
C GLU A 223 3.75 3.63 8.80
N LEU A 224 2.88 2.70 9.20
CA LEU A 224 2.55 1.50 8.44
C LEU A 224 1.97 1.86 7.07
N ILE A 225 0.98 2.76 7.02
CA ILE A 225 0.34 3.18 5.75
C ILE A 225 1.39 3.83 4.83
N THR A 226 2.26 4.64 5.41
CA THR A 226 3.39 5.27 4.69
C THR A 226 4.36 4.21 4.15
N HIS A 227 4.73 3.21 4.96
CA HIS A 227 5.63 2.13 4.56
C HIS A 227 5.05 1.29 3.42
N VAL A 228 3.80 0.87 3.56
CA VAL A 228 3.08 0.02 2.58
C VAL A 228 3.00 0.69 1.21
N THR A 229 2.90 2.02 1.15
CA THR A 229 2.87 2.81 -0.10
C THR A 229 4.03 2.51 -1.06
N PHE A 230 5.23 2.22 -0.56
CA PHE A 230 6.36 1.89 -1.43
C PHE A 230 6.30 0.48 -2.03
N TYR A 231 5.47 -0.38 -1.45
CA TYR A 231 5.29 -1.76 -1.88
C TYR A 231 4.00 -1.96 -2.70
N SER A 232 2.97 -1.14 -2.47
CA SER A 232 1.66 -1.24 -3.15
C SER A 232 1.24 0.02 -3.92
N GLY A 233 2.06 1.08 -3.91
CA GLY A 233 1.84 2.33 -4.64
C GLY A 233 1.06 3.40 -3.87
N PHE A 234 1.36 4.67 -4.15
CA PHE A 234 0.77 5.87 -3.52
C PHE A 234 -0.77 5.89 -3.46
N PRO A 235 -1.52 5.48 -4.50
CA PRO A 235 -2.97 5.37 -4.45
C PRO A 235 -3.52 4.60 -3.24
N THR A 236 -2.88 3.47 -2.91
CA THR A 236 -3.31 2.59 -1.81
C THR A 236 -3.12 3.25 -0.45
N GLY A 237 -1.98 3.90 -0.24
CA GLY A 237 -1.70 4.67 0.97
C GLY A 237 -2.60 5.87 1.15
N VAL A 238 -2.89 6.62 0.07
CA VAL A 238 -3.81 7.78 0.14
C VAL A 238 -5.21 7.35 0.59
N ASN A 239 -5.71 6.25 0.02
CA ASN A 239 -7.00 5.70 0.42
C ASN A 239 -7.00 5.28 1.90
N ALA A 240 -6.00 4.48 2.32
CA ALA A 240 -5.91 4.03 3.70
C ALA A 240 -5.72 5.17 4.71
N ALA A 241 -4.96 6.23 4.35
CA ALA A 241 -4.77 7.40 5.20
C ALA A 241 -6.07 8.17 5.44
N ARG A 242 -6.97 8.25 4.45
CA ARG A 242 -8.31 8.85 4.62
C ARG A 242 -9.18 7.99 5.53
N VAL A 243 -9.25 6.70 5.26
CA VAL A 243 -10.02 5.74 6.06
C VAL A 243 -9.54 5.71 7.52
N ALA A 244 -8.22 5.69 7.75
CA ALA A 244 -7.65 5.72 9.08
C ALA A 244 -7.98 7.03 9.81
N ALA A 245 -7.97 8.18 9.12
CA ALA A 245 -8.35 9.47 9.70
C ALA A 245 -9.80 9.47 10.19
N GLU A 246 -10.74 8.86 9.44
CA GLU A 246 -12.14 8.71 9.88
C GLU A 246 -12.25 7.88 11.16
N VAL A 247 -11.49 6.78 11.26
CA VAL A 247 -11.47 5.95 12.48
C VAL A 247 -10.86 6.72 13.66
N PHE A 248 -9.77 7.45 13.43
CA PHE A 248 -9.15 8.29 14.46
C PHE A 248 -10.09 9.37 14.97
N GLU A 249 -10.81 10.06 14.08
CA GLU A 249 -11.82 11.05 14.43
C GLU A 249 -12.95 10.42 15.26
N GLN A 250 -13.49 9.28 14.83
CA GLN A 250 -14.53 8.54 15.57
C GLN A 250 -14.08 8.09 16.97
N ARG A 251 -12.78 7.81 17.14
CA ARG A 251 -12.17 7.44 18.42
C ARG A 251 -11.73 8.66 19.25
N GLY A 252 -11.95 9.89 18.77
CA GLY A 252 -11.55 11.12 19.45
C GLY A 252 -10.03 11.32 19.53
N LEU A 253 -9.27 10.68 18.64
CA LEU A 253 -7.82 10.82 18.55
C LEU A 253 -7.43 12.12 17.83
N PRO A 254 -6.31 12.75 18.19
CA PRO A 254 -5.88 13.99 17.56
C PRO A 254 -5.57 13.79 16.08
N LEU A 255 -5.94 14.75 15.25
CA LEU A 255 -5.62 14.77 13.82
C LEU A 255 -4.75 15.98 13.48
N PRO A 256 -3.60 15.80 12.81
CA PRO A 256 -2.76 16.91 12.39
C PRO A 256 -3.40 17.69 11.23
N ASP A 257 -3.05 18.97 11.10
CA ASP A 257 -3.37 19.78 9.92
C ASP A 257 -2.51 19.34 8.73
N SER A 258 -3.06 18.43 7.93
CA SER A 258 -2.39 17.77 6.79
C SER A 258 -3.43 17.38 5.75
N ARG A 259 -3.04 17.27 4.47
CA ARG A 259 -3.95 16.75 3.42
C ARG A 259 -4.35 15.30 3.69
N PHE A 260 -3.52 14.55 4.41
CA PHE A 260 -3.76 13.15 4.77
C PHE A 260 -3.51 12.93 6.27
N PRO A 261 -4.45 13.32 7.15
CA PRO A 261 -4.25 13.30 8.60
C PRO A 261 -3.93 11.92 9.19
N GLY A 262 -4.42 10.84 8.58
CA GLY A 262 -4.15 9.46 9.02
C GLY A 262 -2.77 8.92 8.63
N ALA A 263 -2.01 9.65 7.80
CA ALA A 263 -0.61 9.35 7.47
C ALA A 263 0.11 10.63 7.01
N PRO A 264 0.42 11.58 7.92
CA PRO A 264 0.85 12.92 7.53
C PRO A 264 2.19 12.95 6.77
N TYR A 265 3.08 11.98 7.00
CA TYR A 265 4.34 11.91 6.25
C TYR A 265 4.13 11.54 4.78
N LEU A 266 3.07 10.80 4.46
CA LEU A 266 2.66 10.52 3.08
C LEU A 266 2.40 11.82 2.30
N ASP A 267 1.86 12.85 2.96
CA ASP A 267 1.65 14.16 2.35
C ASP A 267 2.97 14.82 1.91
N THR A 268 4.00 14.70 2.76
CA THR A 268 5.36 15.20 2.46
C THR A 268 5.94 14.47 1.25
N LEU A 269 5.82 13.14 1.21
CA LEU A 269 6.30 12.32 0.10
C LEU A 269 5.57 12.64 -1.20
N ILE A 270 4.24 12.78 -1.19
CA ILE A 270 3.46 13.13 -2.38
C ILE A 270 3.83 14.52 -2.88
N SER A 271 3.98 15.49 -1.99
CA SER A 271 4.34 16.86 -2.36
C SER A 271 5.73 16.94 -2.97
N GLY A 272 6.72 16.25 -2.37
CA GLY A 272 8.10 16.26 -2.84
C GLY A 272 8.33 15.34 -4.04
N LEU A 273 8.15 14.04 -3.86
CA LEU A 273 8.52 13.02 -4.85
C LEU A 273 7.55 12.99 -6.05
N VAL A 274 6.25 13.04 -5.78
CA VAL A 274 5.25 12.92 -6.85
C VAL A 274 5.11 14.26 -7.56
N TYR A 275 4.59 15.28 -6.89
CA TYR A 275 4.27 16.56 -7.55
C TYR A 275 5.47 17.50 -7.71
N GLY A 276 6.46 17.44 -6.81
CA GLY A 276 7.65 18.29 -6.85
C GLY A 276 8.73 17.81 -7.81
N ASP A 277 8.85 16.48 -8.00
CA ASP A 277 9.91 15.88 -8.82
C ASP A 277 9.35 15.12 -10.03
N THR A 278 8.46 14.14 -9.84
CA THR A 278 8.06 13.23 -10.93
C THR A 278 7.13 13.87 -11.98
N TRP A 279 6.08 14.59 -11.56
CA TRP A 279 5.13 15.23 -12.49
C TRP A 279 5.72 16.34 -13.37
N PRO A 280 6.64 17.21 -12.92
CA PRO A 280 7.18 18.28 -13.75
C PRO A 280 8.25 17.84 -14.76
N ARG A 281 8.72 16.58 -14.70
CA ARG A 281 9.71 16.04 -15.64
C ARG A 281 9.22 16.09 -17.08
N SER A 282 10.07 16.55 -17.99
CA SER A 282 9.71 16.87 -19.38
C SER A 282 9.61 15.68 -20.34
N GLU A 283 10.09 14.50 -19.94
CA GLU A 283 10.15 13.32 -20.81
C GLU A 283 8.75 12.79 -21.19
N LEU A 284 7.73 13.08 -20.37
CA LEU A 284 6.32 12.86 -20.70
C LEU A 284 5.56 14.16 -20.51
N SER A 285 4.72 14.50 -21.49
CA SER A 285 3.85 15.67 -21.37
C SER A 285 2.86 15.50 -20.20
N PRO A 286 2.38 16.60 -19.58
CA PRO A 286 1.36 16.52 -18.54
C PRO A 286 0.11 15.77 -19.01
N ARG A 287 -0.25 15.92 -20.29
CA ARG A 287 -1.34 15.18 -20.94
C ARG A 287 -1.09 13.67 -20.92
N ASP A 288 0.06 13.23 -21.40
CA ASP A 288 0.38 11.79 -21.48
C ASP A 288 0.54 11.17 -20.09
N ARG A 289 1.11 11.92 -19.13
CA ARG A 289 1.14 11.51 -17.71
C ARG A 289 -0.26 11.31 -17.14
N SER A 290 -1.21 12.17 -17.49
CA SER A 290 -2.60 11.99 -17.10
C SER A 290 -3.20 10.73 -17.73
N LEU A 291 -2.99 10.49 -19.03
CA LEU A 291 -3.50 9.30 -19.72
C LEU A 291 -3.04 8.00 -19.04
N ILE A 292 -1.74 7.85 -18.80
CA ILE A 292 -1.20 6.64 -18.15
C ILE A 292 -1.73 6.48 -16.71
N THR A 293 -1.90 7.58 -15.99
CA THR A 293 -2.36 7.54 -14.59
C THR A 293 -3.84 7.18 -14.50
N ILE A 294 -4.68 7.73 -15.38
CA ILE A 294 -6.10 7.36 -15.50
C ILE A 294 -6.21 5.87 -15.86
N ALA A 295 -5.40 5.40 -16.82
CA ALA A 295 -5.43 4.01 -17.22
C ALA A 295 -5.11 3.05 -16.07
N MET A 296 -4.05 3.34 -15.31
CA MET A 296 -3.67 2.54 -14.14
C MET A 296 -4.73 2.56 -13.04
N THR A 297 -5.25 3.74 -12.69
CA THR A 297 -6.23 3.89 -11.61
C THR A 297 -7.58 3.27 -11.95
N GLN A 298 -8.01 3.32 -13.22
CA GLN A 298 -9.18 2.57 -13.69
C GLN A 298 -8.94 1.07 -13.59
N ALA A 299 -7.86 0.57 -14.20
CA ALA A 299 -7.57 -0.86 -14.26
C ALA A 299 -7.43 -1.49 -12.86
N ALA A 300 -6.91 -0.73 -11.89
CA ALA A 300 -6.74 -1.15 -10.50
C ALA A 300 -7.98 -0.91 -9.61
N TYR A 301 -9.11 -0.47 -10.17
CA TYR A 301 -10.33 -0.15 -9.42
C TYR A 301 -10.15 0.92 -8.32
N GLN A 302 -9.19 1.83 -8.49
CA GLN A 302 -8.83 2.87 -7.51
C GLN A 302 -9.74 4.10 -7.67
N THR A 303 -11.02 3.92 -7.39
CA THR A 303 -12.13 4.86 -7.63
C THR A 303 -11.81 6.31 -7.23
N ASP A 304 -11.28 6.52 -6.03
CA ASP A 304 -10.95 7.87 -5.54
C ASP A 304 -9.86 8.55 -6.37
N GLN A 305 -8.83 7.79 -6.75
CA GLN A 305 -7.72 8.32 -7.53
C GLN A 305 -8.12 8.51 -8.99
N LEU A 306 -8.93 7.60 -9.53
CA LEU A 306 -9.50 7.74 -10.86
C LEU A 306 -10.27 9.07 -10.98
N ARG A 307 -11.14 9.39 -10.01
CA ARG A 307 -11.87 10.67 -10.00
C ARG A 307 -10.94 11.88 -10.07
N VAL A 308 -9.92 11.92 -9.21
CA VAL A 308 -8.93 13.01 -9.18
C VAL A 308 -8.21 13.14 -10.52
N HIS A 309 -7.78 12.01 -11.10
CA HIS A 309 -6.98 12.01 -12.31
C HIS A 309 -7.80 12.23 -13.59
N LEU A 310 -9.09 11.90 -13.62
CA LEU A 310 -10.01 12.32 -14.68
C LEU A 310 -10.10 13.85 -14.74
N GLY A 311 -10.29 14.50 -13.59
CA GLY A 311 -10.28 15.97 -13.48
C GLY A 311 -8.96 16.57 -13.97
N ARG A 312 -7.83 16.05 -13.49
CA ARG A 312 -6.50 16.49 -13.92
C ARG A 312 -6.20 16.21 -15.39
N GLY A 313 -6.76 15.14 -15.96
CA GLY A 313 -6.66 14.81 -17.38
C GLY A 313 -7.32 15.86 -18.26
N LEU A 314 -8.54 16.25 -17.90
CA LEU A 314 -9.26 17.35 -18.55
C LEU A 314 -8.48 18.67 -18.47
N ASP A 315 -7.89 18.98 -17.30
CA ASP A 315 -7.09 20.21 -17.12
C ASP A 315 -5.81 20.20 -17.97
N ASN A 316 -5.25 19.00 -18.21
CA ASN A 316 -4.09 18.78 -19.07
C ASN A 316 -4.46 18.59 -20.56
N GLY A 317 -5.73 18.78 -20.93
CA GLY A 317 -6.18 18.76 -22.32
C GLY A 317 -6.54 17.39 -22.90
N VAL A 318 -6.80 16.38 -22.07
CA VAL A 318 -7.47 15.14 -22.53
C VAL A 318 -8.95 15.45 -22.74
N THR A 319 -9.52 15.06 -23.88
CA THR A 319 -10.92 15.39 -24.20
C THR A 319 -11.91 14.41 -23.55
N PRO A 320 -13.20 14.78 -23.37
CA PRO A 320 -14.23 13.86 -22.91
C PRO A 320 -14.38 12.62 -23.79
N ASP A 321 -14.28 12.77 -25.11
CA ASP A 321 -14.34 11.64 -26.06
C ASP A 321 -13.14 10.70 -25.89
N GLU A 322 -11.93 11.26 -25.70
CA GLU A 322 -10.73 10.46 -25.42
C GLU A 322 -10.87 9.70 -24.10
N LEU A 323 -11.39 10.34 -23.05
CA LEU A 323 -11.65 9.67 -21.78
C LEU A 323 -12.70 8.56 -21.93
N SER A 324 -13.75 8.78 -22.72
CA SER A 324 -14.78 7.78 -23.03
C SER A 324 -14.18 6.54 -23.71
N GLU A 325 -13.40 6.76 -24.77
CA GLU A 325 -12.71 5.70 -25.50
C GLU A 325 -11.71 4.97 -24.61
N MET A 326 -11.01 5.67 -23.72
CA MET A 326 -10.16 5.04 -22.72
C MET A 326 -10.96 4.11 -21.80
N MET A 327 -12.10 4.57 -21.26
CA MET A 327 -12.93 3.73 -20.39
C MET A 327 -13.29 2.44 -21.12
N ALA A 328 -13.78 2.54 -22.36
CA ALA A 328 -14.13 1.40 -23.19
C ALA A 328 -12.93 0.47 -23.48
N HIS A 329 -11.79 1.04 -23.87
CA HIS A 329 -10.59 0.27 -24.20
C HIS A 329 -10.07 -0.51 -22.99
N ILE A 330 -9.87 0.17 -21.86
CA ILE A 330 -9.34 -0.42 -20.63
C ILE A 330 -10.28 -1.49 -20.06
N THR A 331 -11.59 -1.36 -20.29
CA THR A 331 -12.59 -2.37 -19.92
C THR A 331 -12.26 -3.74 -20.49
N LEU A 332 -11.79 -3.81 -21.73
CA LEU A 332 -11.47 -5.07 -22.41
C LEU A 332 -10.25 -5.77 -21.79
N TYR A 333 -9.35 -5.04 -21.12
CA TYR A 333 -8.13 -5.57 -20.53
C TYR A 333 -8.20 -5.74 -19.01
N SER A 334 -9.03 -4.96 -18.33
CA SER A 334 -9.18 -4.97 -16.86
C SER A 334 -10.53 -5.46 -16.37
N GLY A 335 -11.42 -5.86 -17.29
CA GLY A 335 -12.73 -6.42 -17.00
C GLY A 335 -13.86 -5.39 -16.95
N PHE A 336 -15.07 -5.88 -17.24
CA PHE A 336 -16.31 -5.10 -17.25
C PHE A 336 -16.59 -4.31 -15.95
N PRO A 337 -16.37 -4.85 -14.74
CA PRO A 337 -16.62 -4.08 -13.51
C PRO A 337 -15.80 -2.79 -13.42
N SER A 338 -14.51 -2.84 -13.78
CA SER A 338 -13.61 -1.68 -13.82
C SER A 338 -14.13 -0.64 -14.84
N GLY A 339 -14.50 -1.11 -16.02
CA GLY A 339 -15.12 -0.29 -17.07
C GLY A 339 -16.38 0.46 -16.63
N VAL A 340 -17.36 -0.28 -16.10
CA VAL A 340 -18.64 0.29 -15.65
C VAL A 340 -18.41 1.32 -14.54
N ASN A 341 -17.55 1.02 -13.57
CA ASN A 341 -17.21 1.98 -12.52
C ASN A 341 -16.53 3.23 -13.08
N GLY A 342 -15.55 3.05 -13.98
CA GLY A 342 -14.84 4.14 -14.65
C GLY A 342 -15.76 5.05 -15.46
N SER A 343 -16.65 4.47 -16.28
CA SER A 343 -17.62 5.24 -17.08
C SER A 343 -18.61 6.01 -16.20
N ARG A 344 -19.07 5.43 -15.09
CA ARG A 344 -19.91 6.15 -14.12
C ARG A 344 -19.17 7.35 -13.51
N LEU A 345 -17.93 7.15 -13.07
CA LEU A 345 -17.12 8.24 -12.51
C LEU A 345 -16.82 9.33 -13.54
N LEU A 346 -16.51 8.96 -14.79
CA LEU A 346 -16.32 9.92 -15.87
C LEU A 346 -17.58 10.77 -16.07
N ALA A 347 -18.75 10.15 -16.14
CA ALA A 347 -20.01 10.87 -16.28
C ALA A 347 -20.24 11.85 -15.13
N GLU A 348 -20.01 11.42 -13.87
CA GLU A 348 -20.11 12.29 -12.70
C GLU A 348 -19.15 13.50 -12.81
N VAL A 349 -17.88 13.27 -13.13
CA VAL A 349 -16.87 14.34 -13.25
C VAL A 349 -17.22 15.32 -14.37
N LEU A 350 -17.72 14.84 -15.52
CA LEU A 350 -18.12 15.72 -16.63
C LEU A 350 -19.33 16.58 -16.25
N LEU A 351 -20.36 15.97 -15.63
CA LEU A 351 -21.55 16.68 -15.17
C LEU A 351 -21.23 17.73 -14.11
N GLU A 352 -20.39 17.40 -13.12
CA GLU A 352 -19.91 18.33 -12.09
C GLU A 352 -19.18 19.55 -12.69
N ARG A 353 -18.51 19.34 -13.83
CA ARG A 353 -17.79 20.40 -14.56
C ARG A 353 -18.63 21.12 -15.62
N GLY A 354 -19.91 20.76 -15.78
CA GLY A 354 -20.79 21.32 -16.81
C GLY A 354 -20.34 20.99 -18.24
N ILE A 355 -19.60 19.89 -18.43
CA ILE A 355 -19.14 19.41 -19.72
C ILE A 355 -20.18 18.40 -20.26
N PRO A 356 -20.65 18.53 -21.52
CA PRO A 356 -21.55 17.55 -22.11
C PRO A 356 -20.97 16.14 -22.09
N LEU A 357 -21.83 15.14 -21.90
CA LEU A 357 -21.42 13.75 -22.02
C LEU A 357 -21.03 13.43 -23.48
N PRO A 358 -20.01 12.58 -23.70
CA PRO A 358 -19.64 12.10 -25.03
C PRO A 358 -20.80 11.31 -25.67
N ASN A 359 -20.85 11.31 -27.01
CA ASN A 359 -21.95 10.70 -27.79
C ASN A 359 -21.95 9.17 -27.76
#